data_AF-K2FA75-F1
#
_entry.id   AF-K2FA75-F1
#
_cell.length_a   1.000
_cell.length_b   1.000
_cell.length_c   1.000
_cell.angle_alpha   90.00
_cell.angle_beta   90.00
_cell.angle_gamma   90.00
#
_symmetry.space_group_name_H-M   'P 1'
#
loop_
_entity.id
_entity.type
_entity.pdbx_description
1 polymer ?
#
loop_
_entity_poly.entity_id
_entity_poly.type
_entity_poly.pdbx_seq_one_letter_code
_entity_poly.pdbx_strand_id
1 'polypeptide(L)'
;ETVGIEGKRQIKRSIEIYNLDAIIAVGYRVNSKQATQFRIWATRILKDYISQGYIINPSRIEQNYEKFLVAVEETKKLLPASDRITAQDAMELVKMFAGTWFSLDAYDKEALPIKGATKKKVVLAGKELEDSIGQLKKELIRKSEATEIFAVERKGSSLTGIVGNVLQAFGGKDLYPTIEEKAVHLLYFIVKNHPFIDGNKRSGAFAFVWFLQKANFDFRKKITPEALTALTLLIAESNPKDRERVIGLVLLLLKK
;
A
#
# COMPACT_ATOMS: atom_id res chain seq x y z
N GLU A 1 -10.23 -27.78 -4.36
CA GLU A 1 -9.25 -28.86 -4.63
C GLU A 1 -7.86 -28.33 -4.32
N THR A 2 -7.05 -29.07 -3.57
CA THR A 2 -5.61 -28.79 -3.43
C THR A 2 -4.85 -29.98 -3.98
N VAL A 3 -3.84 -29.70 -4.80
CA VAL A 3 -2.94 -30.71 -5.34
C VAL A 3 -1.74 -30.80 -4.42
N GLY A 4 -1.54 -31.98 -3.82
CA GLY A 4 -0.37 -32.30 -3.00
C GLY A 4 0.43 -33.44 -3.64
N ILE A 5 1.75 -33.40 -3.47
CA ILE A 5 2.65 -34.48 -3.88
C ILE A 5 2.92 -35.34 -2.63
N GLU A 6 2.39 -36.56 -2.60
CA GLU A 6 2.74 -37.59 -1.61
C GLU A 6 3.61 -38.64 -2.32
N GLY A 7 4.92 -38.62 -2.05
CA GLY A 7 5.89 -39.51 -2.72
C GLY A 7 5.99 -39.24 -4.22
N LYS A 8 5.72 -40.25 -5.06
CA LYS A 8 5.77 -40.17 -6.54
C LYS A 8 4.39 -39.95 -7.21
N ARG A 9 3.32 -39.75 -6.44
CA ARG A 9 1.95 -39.62 -6.98
C ARG A 9 1.39 -38.22 -6.72
N GLN A 10 0.84 -37.60 -7.76
CA GLN A 10 0.01 -36.40 -7.61
C GLN A 10 -1.39 -36.85 -7.20
N ILE A 11 -1.83 -36.41 -6.02
CA ILE A 11 -3.16 -36.73 -5.50
C ILE A 11 -3.97 -35.43 -5.49
N LYS A 12 -5.05 -35.40 -6.28
CA LYS A 12 -6.11 -34.39 -6.14
C LYS A 12 -7.03 -34.85 -5.02
N ARG A 13 -7.06 -34.10 -3.91
CA ARG A 13 -8.07 -34.28 -2.86
C ARG A 13 -9.13 -33.19 -3.00
N SER A 14 -10.38 -33.62 -3.09
CA SER A 14 -11.53 -32.77 -2.79
C SER A 14 -11.47 -32.49 -1.29
N ILE A 15 -11.22 -31.23 -0.91
CA ILE A 15 -11.36 -30.81 0.49
C ILE A 15 -12.80 -30.35 0.64
N GLU A 16 -13.56 -31.06 1.47
CA GLU A 16 -14.88 -30.64 1.88
C GLU A 16 -14.76 -29.39 2.75
N ILE A 17 -15.47 -28.33 2.37
CA ILE A 17 -15.58 -27.10 3.17
C ILE A 17 -16.80 -27.28 4.07
N TYR A 18 -16.55 -27.48 5.37
CA TYR A 18 -17.63 -27.59 6.36
C TYR A 18 -18.11 -26.20 6.77
N ASN A 19 -19.43 -26.06 6.98
CA ASN A 19 -19.99 -24.84 7.55
C ASN A 19 -19.63 -24.70 9.03
N LEU A 20 -19.83 -23.50 9.58
CA LEU A 20 -19.47 -23.20 10.97
C LEU A 20 -20.18 -24.11 11.97
N ASP A 21 -21.46 -24.41 11.74
CA ASP A 21 -22.26 -25.25 12.65
C ASP A 21 -21.72 -26.67 12.75
N ALA A 22 -21.31 -27.26 11.63
CA ALA A 22 -20.68 -28.58 11.62
C ALA A 22 -19.34 -28.56 12.36
N ILE A 23 -18.52 -27.51 12.14
CA ILE A 23 -17.23 -27.36 12.83
C ILE A 23 -17.42 -27.23 14.34
N ILE A 24 -18.39 -26.42 14.78
CA ILE A 24 -18.73 -26.26 16.21
C ILE A 24 -19.24 -27.57 16.79
N ALA A 25 -20.19 -28.24 16.11
CA ALA A 25 -20.78 -29.49 16.58
C ALA A 25 -19.73 -30.58 16.78
N VAL A 26 -18.83 -30.76 15.81
CA VAL A 26 -17.74 -31.73 15.90
C VAL A 26 -16.72 -31.29 16.96
N GLY A 27 -16.31 -30.02 16.94
CA GLY A 27 -15.29 -29.47 17.84
C GLY A 27 -15.64 -29.61 19.33
N TYR A 28 -16.93 -29.58 19.69
CA TYR A 28 -17.36 -29.85 21.07
C TYR A 28 -17.59 -31.33 21.38
N ARG A 29 -17.98 -32.15 20.41
CA ARG A 29 -18.37 -33.56 20.64
C ARG A 29 -17.22 -34.56 20.59
N VAL A 30 -16.17 -34.32 19.80
CA VAL A 30 -15.11 -35.32 19.59
C VAL A 30 -13.95 -35.15 20.58
N ASN A 31 -13.27 -36.26 20.87
CA ASN A 31 -12.11 -36.29 21.76
C ASN A 31 -10.81 -36.39 20.96
N SER A 32 -10.42 -35.29 20.31
CA SER A 32 -9.15 -35.17 19.57
C SER A 32 -8.32 -33.99 20.08
N LYS A 33 -7.01 -33.99 19.78
CA LYS A 33 -6.13 -32.86 20.12
C LYS A 33 -6.62 -31.55 19.52
N GLN A 34 -7.08 -31.58 18.27
CA GLN A 34 -7.64 -30.42 17.58
C GLN A 34 -8.94 -29.94 18.25
N ALA A 35 -9.84 -30.84 18.63
CA ALA A 35 -11.08 -30.49 19.34
C ALA A 35 -10.79 -29.87 20.71
N THR A 36 -9.78 -30.37 21.43
CA THR A 36 -9.35 -29.78 22.70
C THR A 36 -8.79 -28.37 22.51
N GLN A 37 -7.95 -28.12 21.50
CA GLN A 37 -7.46 -26.77 21.18
C GLN A 37 -8.59 -25.82 20.78
N PHE A 38 -9.54 -26.30 19.97
CA PHE A 38 -10.73 -25.55 19.62
C PHE A 38 -11.54 -25.16 20.87
N ARG A 39 -11.77 -26.09 21.80
CA ARG A 39 -12.49 -25.81 23.05
C ARG A 39 -11.76 -24.79 23.92
N ILE A 40 -10.44 -24.87 24.04
CA ILE A 40 -9.63 -23.88 24.77
C ILE A 40 -9.83 -22.49 24.16
N TRP A 41 -9.67 -22.39 22.84
CA TRP A 41 -9.86 -21.14 22.10
C TRP A 41 -11.29 -20.60 22.27
N ALA A 42 -12.31 -21.42 22.04
CA ALA A 42 -13.71 -21.02 22.10
C ALA A 42 -14.12 -20.58 23.52
N THR A 43 -13.64 -21.27 24.54
CA THR A 43 -13.89 -20.92 25.95
C THR A 43 -13.26 -19.59 26.31
N ARG A 44 -12.05 -19.30 25.82
CA ARG A 44 -11.41 -17.99 26.01
C ARG A 44 -12.24 -16.88 25.39
N ILE A 45 -12.65 -17.06 24.13
CA ILE A 45 -13.47 -16.07 23.41
C ILE A 45 -14.79 -15.81 24.13
N LEU A 46 -15.47 -16.87 24.59
CA LEU A 46 -16.72 -16.74 25.34
C LEU A 46 -16.50 -16.00 26.67
N LYS A 47 -15.44 -16.32 27.40
CA LYS A 47 -15.08 -15.66 28.66
C LYS A 47 -14.81 -14.17 28.44
N ASP A 48 -14.04 -13.83 27.41
CA ASP A 48 -13.73 -12.44 27.07
C ASP A 48 -15.02 -11.68 26.74
N TYR A 49 -15.92 -12.26 25.94
CA TYR A 49 -17.20 -11.65 25.60
C TYR A 49 -18.10 -11.43 26.82
N ILE A 50 -18.24 -12.44 27.69
CA ILE A 50 -19.08 -12.31 28.88
C ILE A 50 -18.51 -11.26 29.84
N SER A 51 -17.18 -11.14 29.92
CA SER A 51 -16.52 -10.21 30.84
C SER A 51 -16.52 -8.77 30.32
N GLN A 52 -16.29 -8.57 29.02
CA GLN A 52 -16.08 -7.24 28.41
C GLN A 52 -17.31 -6.74 27.64
N GLY A 53 -18.24 -7.62 27.30
CA GLY A 53 -19.40 -7.34 26.45
C GLY A 53 -19.09 -7.34 24.95
N TYR A 54 -17.83 -7.52 24.54
CA TYR A 54 -17.42 -7.50 23.13
C TYR A 54 -16.17 -8.36 22.88
N ILE A 55 -15.91 -8.68 21.61
CA ILE A 55 -14.69 -9.35 21.14
C ILE A 55 -14.14 -8.56 19.95
N ILE A 56 -12.83 -8.29 19.95
CA ILE A 56 -12.13 -7.66 18.82
C ILE A 56 -11.26 -8.70 18.14
N ASN A 57 -11.36 -8.79 16.81
CA ASN A 57 -10.46 -9.58 15.98
C ASN A 57 -9.69 -8.64 15.02
N PRO A 58 -8.48 -8.18 15.40
CA PRO A 58 -7.74 -7.17 14.64
C PRO A 58 -7.48 -7.59 13.19
N SER A 59 -7.09 -8.85 12.96
CA SER A 59 -6.80 -9.37 11.62
C SER A 59 -8.04 -9.39 10.72
N ARG A 60 -9.22 -9.66 11.28
CA ARG A 60 -10.47 -9.61 10.51
C ARG A 60 -10.89 -8.18 10.17
N ILE A 61 -10.63 -7.22 11.06
CA ILE A 61 -10.87 -5.79 10.80
C ILE A 61 -9.97 -5.32 9.67
N GLU A 62 -8.66 -5.62 9.73
CA GLU A 62 -7.71 -5.27 8.67
C GLU A 62 -8.14 -5.80 7.29
N GLN A 63 -8.57 -7.06 7.23
CA GLN A 63 -9.04 -7.68 5.98
C GLN A 63 -10.39 -7.17 5.47
N ASN A 64 -11.23 -6.60 6.34
CA ASN A 64 -12.60 -6.19 6.01
C ASN A 64 -12.90 -4.78 6.54
N TYR A 65 -11.94 -3.87 6.37
CA TYR A 65 -11.95 -2.56 7.00
C TYR A 65 -13.18 -1.72 6.63
N GLU A 66 -13.62 -1.76 5.37
CA GLU A 66 -14.85 -1.11 4.91
C GLU A 66 -16.10 -1.57 5.68
N LYS A 67 -16.22 -2.88 5.93
CA LYS A 67 -17.36 -3.42 6.69
C LYS A 67 -17.31 -3.00 8.15
N PHE A 68 -16.10 -2.89 8.72
CA PHE A 68 -15.92 -2.36 10.06
C PHE A 68 -16.39 -0.90 10.14
N LEU A 69 -16.02 -0.04 9.18
CA LEU A 69 -16.48 1.36 9.14
C LEU A 69 -18.00 1.48 9.06
N VAL A 70 -18.65 0.62 8.26
CA VAL A 70 -20.12 0.55 8.19
C VAL A 70 -20.72 0.15 9.54
N ALA A 71 -20.23 -0.92 10.16
CA ALA A 71 -20.71 -1.35 11.48
C ALA A 71 -20.54 -0.26 12.55
N VAL A 72 -19.46 0.52 12.45
CA VAL A 72 -19.20 1.68 13.29
C VAL A 72 -20.21 2.80 13.05
N GLU A 73 -20.55 3.12 11.79
CA GLU A 73 -21.63 4.07 11.48
C GLU A 73 -23.00 3.59 11.96
N GLU A 74 -23.30 2.30 11.86
CA GLU A 74 -24.55 1.75 12.37
C GLU A 74 -24.64 1.87 13.89
N THR A 75 -23.53 1.61 14.59
CA THR A 75 -23.44 1.77 16.04
C THR A 75 -23.63 3.24 16.45
N LYS A 76 -23.14 4.21 15.65
CA LYS A 76 -23.38 5.66 15.84
C LYS A 76 -24.87 5.99 15.97
N LYS A 77 -25.73 5.29 15.21
CA LYS A 77 -27.18 5.52 15.20
C LYS A 77 -27.89 5.01 16.47
N LEU A 78 -27.29 4.05 17.17
CA LEU A 78 -27.86 3.42 18.36
C LEU A 78 -27.53 4.17 19.66
N LEU A 79 -26.69 5.20 19.60
CA LEU A 79 -26.28 5.97 20.77
C LEU A 79 -27.44 6.80 21.36
N PRO A 80 -27.62 6.82 22.70
CA PRO A 80 -28.63 7.61 23.37
C PRO A 80 -28.39 9.11 23.15
N ALA A 81 -29.48 9.89 23.01
CA ALA A 81 -29.44 11.28 22.55
C ALA A 81 -28.53 12.21 23.40
N SER A 82 -28.37 11.89 24.68
CA SER A 82 -27.59 12.67 25.67
C SER A 82 -26.08 12.65 25.43
N ASP A 83 -25.55 11.54 24.88
CA ASP A 83 -24.10 11.35 24.66
C ASP A 83 -23.71 11.43 23.18
N ARG A 84 -24.67 11.76 22.29
CA ARG A 84 -24.44 11.75 20.85
C ARG A 84 -23.29 12.67 20.46
N ILE A 85 -23.20 13.88 20.98
CA ILE A 85 -22.15 14.83 20.55
C ILE A 85 -20.75 14.26 20.87
N THR A 86 -20.50 13.87 22.11
CA THR A 86 -19.21 13.34 22.57
C THR A 86 -18.83 12.02 21.89
N ALA A 87 -19.80 11.12 21.72
CA ALA A 87 -19.57 9.84 21.08
C ALA A 87 -19.47 9.95 19.55
N GLN A 88 -20.09 10.95 18.92
CA GLN A 88 -19.90 11.25 17.50
C GLN A 88 -18.49 11.78 17.24
N ASP A 89 -17.99 12.70 18.07
CA ASP A 89 -16.63 13.24 17.97
C ASP A 89 -15.58 12.14 18.16
N ALA A 90 -15.76 11.30 19.19
CA ALA A 90 -14.89 10.15 19.41
C ALA A 90 -14.93 9.17 18.22
N MET A 91 -16.10 8.97 17.62
CA MET A 91 -16.24 8.05 16.50
C MET A 91 -15.66 8.57 15.20
N GLU A 92 -15.78 9.87 14.95
CA GLU A 92 -15.13 10.53 13.82
C GLU A 92 -13.61 10.49 13.97
N LEU A 93 -13.10 10.68 15.19
CA LEU A 93 -11.69 10.49 15.48
C LEU A 93 -11.24 9.06 15.20
N VAL A 94 -11.98 8.04 15.67
CA VAL A 94 -11.67 6.63 15.39
C VAL A 94 -11.69 6.33 13.90
N LYS A 95 -12.66 6.83 13.13
CA LYS A 95 -12.71 6.64 11.67
C LYS A 95 -11.53 7.31 10.96
N MET A 96 -11.21 8.54 11.38
CA MET A 96 -10.10 9.30 10.82
C MET A 96 -8.76 8.62 11.12
N PHE A 97 -8.58 8.09 12.33
CA PHE A 97 -7.34 7.48 12.75
C PHE A 97 -7.19 6.01 12.39
N ALA A 98 -8.27 5.24 12.23
CA ALA A 98 -8.13 3.81 12.08
C ALA A 98 -7.37 3.43 10.80
N GLY A 99 -7.51 4.18 9.70
CA GLY A 99 -6.69 3.99 8.49
C GLY A 99 -5.21 4.30 8.73
N THR A 100 -4.92 5.38 9.45
CA THR A 100 -3.55 5.75 9.87
C THR A 100 -2.97 4.70 10.83
N TRP A 101 -3.75 4.18 11.77
CA TRP A 101 -3.34 3.15 12.72
C TRP A 101 -2.85 1.91 12.02
N PHE A 102 -3.62 1.36 11.07
CA PHE A 102 -3.18 0.19 10.29
C PHE A 102 -1.93 0.48 9.48
N SER A 103 -1.79 1.70 8.96
CA SER A 103 -0.60 2.11 8.20
C SER A 103 0.65 2.19 9.08
N LEU A 104 0.53 2.74 10.28
CA LEU A 104 1.61 2.83 11.26
C LEU A 104 1.97 1.46 11.85
N ASP A 105 0.98 0.64 12.16
CA ASP A 105 1.20 -0.74 12.63
C ASP A 105 1.91 -1.59 11.57
N ALA A 106 1.54 -1.45 10.29
CA ALA A 106 2.24 -2.09 9.19
C ALA A 106 3.68 -1.57 9.03
N TYR A 107 3.93 -0.30 9.31
CA TYR A 107 5.27 0.29 9.31
C TYR A 107 6.13 -0.25 10.47
N ASP A 108 5.56 -0.40 11.67
CA ASP A 108 6.26 -0.92 12.85
C ASP A 108 6.57 -2.41 12.75
N LYS A 109 5.67 -3.18 12.13
CA LYS A 109 5.84 -4.63 11.91
C LYS A 109 6.60 -4.98 10.64
N GLU A 110 7.09 -3.98 9.90
CA GLU A 110 7.73 -4.15 8.59
C GLU A 110 6.84 -4.90 7.58
N ALA A 111 5.52 -4.85 7.76
CA ALA A 111 4.52 -5.53 6.93
C ALA A 111 4.04 -4.64 5.77
N LEU A 112 4.92 -3.77 5.26
CA LEU A 112 4.58 -2.82 4.20
C LEU A 112 4.39 -3.52 2.85
N PRO A 113 3.56 -2.97 1.95
CA PRO A 113 3.35 -3.56 0.63
C PRO A 113 4.66 -3.58 -0.17
N ILE A 114 5.02 -4.77 -0.64
CA ILE A 114 6.19 -4.97 -1.53
C ILE A 114 5.76 -4.86 -3.01
N LYS A 115 4.46 -5.01 -3.30
CA LYS A 115 3.91 -5.04 -4.66
C LYS A 115 2.66 -4.17 -4.79
N GLY A 116 2.49 -3.60 -5.98
CA GLY A 116 1.25 -2.94 -6.38
C GLY A 116 0.16 -3.94 -6.78
N ALA A 117 -0.99 -3.43 -7.23
CA ALA A 117 -2.11 -4.26 -7.68
C ALA A 117 -2.26 -4.25 -9.21
N THR A 118 -1.85 -3.16 -9.87
CA THR A 118 -2.27 -2.89 -11.25
C THR A 118 -1.23 -3.32 -12.27
N LYS A 119 -1.44 -4.49 -12.89
CA LYS A 119 -0.59 -5.02 -13.97
C LYS A 119 -1.08 -4.54 -15.34
N LYS A 120 -0.69 -3.31 -15.72
CA LYS A 120 -0.93 -2.78 -17.07
C LYS A 120 0.42 -2.54 -17.73
N LYS A 121 0.57 -2.99 -18.98
CA LYS A 121 1.75 -2.65 -19.77
C LYS A 121 1.67 -1.18 -20.15
N VAL A 122 2.61 -0.40 -19.63
CA VAL A 122 2.86 0.97 -20.07
C VAL A 122 4.14 0.90 -20.88
N VAL A 123 4.04 1.10 -22.18
CA VAL A 123 5.20 1.29 -23.06
C VAL A 123 5.60 2.74 -22.92
N LEU A 124 6.81 2.99 -22.46
CA LEU A 124 7.32 4.32 -22.19
C LEU A 124 8.74 4.43 -22.73
N ALA A 125 8.99 5.49 -23.50
CA ALA A 125 10.35 5.89 -23.85
C ALA A 125 10.86 6.88 -22.80
N GLY A 126 12.09 6.68 -22.30
CA GLY A 126 12.76 7.66 -21.43
C GLY A 126 12.83 9.06 -22.05
N LYS A 127 12.79 9.14 -23.39
CA LYS A 127 12.71 10.38 -24.14
C LYS A 127 11.44 11.19 -23.88
N GLU A 128 10.29 10.53 -23.76
CA GLU A 128 9.03 11.25 -23.48
C GLU A 128 9.05 11.93 -22.11
N LEU A 129 9.66 11.30 -21.11
CA LEU A 129 9.81 11.88 -19.78
C LEU A 129 10.81 13.04 -19.81
N GLU A 130 11.91 12.89 -20.54
CA GLU A 130 12.91 13.95 -20.74
C GLU A 130 12.27 15.19 -21.38
N ASP A 131 11.49 15.01 -22.45
CA ASP A 131 10.79 16.09 -23.14
C ASP A 131 9.76 16.77 -22.22
N SER A 132 9.03 15.97 -21.42
CA SER A 132 8.06 16.49 -20.45
C SER A 132 8.73 17.29 -19.32
N ILE A 133 9.89 16.83 -18.83
CA ILE A 133 10.70 17.58 -17.86
C ILE A 133 11.29 18.85 -18.50
N GLY A 134 11.65 18.80 -19.78
CA GLY A 134 12.07 19.97 -20.54
C GLY A 134 10.96 21.02 -20.67
N GLN A 135 9.71 20.60 -20.86
CA GLN A 135 8.56 21.51 -20.82
C GLN A 135 8.36 22.10 -19.42
N LEU A 136 8.44 21.27 -18.37
CA LEU A 136 8.39 21.75 -16.98
C LEU A 136 9.46 22.81 -16.71
N LYS A 137 10.71 22.57 -17.14
CA LYS A 137 11.80 23.54 -16.99
C LYS A 137 11.44 24.89 -17.61
N LYS A 138 10.97 24.90 -18.87
CA LYS A 138 10.57 26.13 -19.58
C LYS A 138 9.48 26.89 -18.83
N GLU A 139 8.47 26.18 -18.33
CA GLU A 139 7.37 26.77 -17.57
C GLU A 139 7.84 27.39 -16.24
N LEU A 140 8.70 26.69 -15.49
CA LEU A 140 9.23 27.19 -14.22
C LEU A 140 10.15 28.40 -14.41
N ILE A 141 10.99 28.41 -15.46
CA ILE A 141 11.84 29.56 -15.78
C ILE A 141 10.97 30.77 -16.17
N ARG A 142 9.92 30.57 -16.98
CA ARG A 142 8.98 31.64 -17.34
C ARG A 142 8.31 32.26 -16.10
N LYS A 143 8.04 31.45 -15.08
CA LYS A 143 7.47 31.90 -13.80
C LYS A 143 8.50 32.44 -12.79
N SER A 144 9.78 32.47 -13.15
CA SER A 144 10.89 32.79 -12.22
C SER A 144 10.99 31.85 -11.01
N GLU A 145 10.52 30.61 -11.14
CA GLU A 145 10.53 29.57 -10.08
C GLU A 145 11.73 28.60 -10.22
N ALA A 146 12.49 28.71 -11.31
CA ALA A 146 13.69 27.93 -11.57
C ALA A 146 14.71 28.71 -12.39
N THR A 147 15.97 28.27 -12.34
CA THR A 147 17.07 28.83 -13.14
C THR A 147 17.45 27.87 -14.27
N GLU A 148 18.35 28.29 -15.15
CA GLU A 148 18.80 27.50 -16.30
C GLU A 148 19.46 26.17 -15.94
N ILE A 149 19.95 26.01 -14.71
CA ILE A 149 20.56 24.75 -14.23
C ILE A 149 19.53 23.70 -13.78
N PHE A 150 18.25 24.09 -13.67
CA PHE A 150 17.18 23.17 -13.31
C PHE A 150 17.02 22.06 -14.35
N ALA A 151 16.94 20.81 -13.86
CA ALA A 151 16.76 19.61 -14.68
C ALA A 151 17.80 19.42 -15.80
N VAL A 152 18.99 20.01 -15.66
CA VAL A 152 20.14 19.73 -16.54
C VAL A 152 20.83 18.48 -16.05
N GLU A 153 21.01 17.47 -16.89
CA GLU A 153 21.64 16.21 -16.49
C GLU A 153 23.13 16.37 -16.15
N ARG A 154 23.59 15.72 -15.08
CA ARG A 154 25.01 15.72 -14.67
C ARG A 154 25.88 14.88 -15.60
N LYS A 155 25.33 13.74 -16.03
CA LYS A 155 25.93 12.83 -17.00
C LYS A 155 24.87 12.59 -18.06
N GLY A 156 25.22 12.70 -19.33
CA GLY A 156 24.26 12.49 -20.41
C GLY A 156 23.60 11.11 -20.31
N SER A 157 22.30 11.06 -20.55
CA SER A 157 21.45 9.86 -20.49
C SER A 157 21.23 9.29 -19.08
N SER A 158 21.35 10.12 -18.03
CA SER A 158 21.10 9.65 -16.65
C SER A 158 19.64 9.32 -16.40
N LEU A 159 18.72 10.18 -16.86
CA LEU A 159 17.28 9.96 -16.70
C LEU A 159 16.80 8.77 -17.52
N THR A 160 17.27 8.66 -18.77
CA THR A 160 16.91 7.54 -19.65
C THR A 160 17.41 6.21 -19.09
N GLY A 161 18.60 6.18 -18.47
CA GLY A 161 19.10 5.02 -17.73
C GLY A 161 18.22 4.65 -16.53
N ILE A 162 17.76 5.63 -15.74
CA ILE A 162 16.82 5.38 -14.63
C ILE A 162 15.51 4.80 -15.15
N VAL A 163 14.92 5.40 -16.19
CA VAL A 163 13.67 4.91 -16.80
C VAL A 163 13.86 3.50 -17.35
N GLY A 164 14.97 3.23 -18.03
CA GLY A 164 15.31 1.89 -18.53
C GLY A 164 15.39 0.86 -17.39
N ASN A 165 16.06 1.21 -16.28
CA ASN A 165 16.16 0.34 -15.11
C ASN A 165 14.79 0.05 -14.46
N VAL A 166 13.85 0.99 -14.49
CA VAL A 166 12.50 0.80 -13.93
C VAL A 166 11.62 -0.03 -14.88
N LEU A 167 11.81 0.10 -16.19
CA LEU A 167 10.97 -0.56 -17.18
C LEU A 167 11.54 -1.87 -17.72
N GLN A 168 12.76 -2.24 -17.31
CA GLN A 168 13.42 -3.46 -17.79
C GLN A 168 12.65 -4.74 -17.42
N ALA A 169 12.84 -5.76 -18.24
CA ALA A 169 12.28 -7.09 -18.04
C ALA A 169 13.37 -8.16 -18.20
N PHE A 170 13.34 -9.18 -17.34
CA PHE A 170 14.22 -10.35 -17.41
C PHE A 170 13.39 -11.61 -17.64
N GLY A 171 13.75 -12.41 -18.64
CA GLY A 171 13.00 -13.63 -18.97
C GLY A 171 11.53 -13.39 -19.30
N GLY A 172 11.21 -12.25 -19.92
CA GLY A 172 9.84 -11.84 -20.27
C GLY A 172 8.99 -11.32 -19.10
N LYS A 173 9.57 -11.14 -17.90
CA LYS A 173 8.90 -10.57 -16.73
C LYS A 173 9.53 -9.23 -16.35
N ASP A 174 8.69 -8.20 -16.26
CA ASP A 174 9.09 -6.88 -15.78
C ASP A 174 9.70 -6.97 -14.37
N LEU A 175 10.79 -6.23 -14.14
CA LEU A 175 11.43 -6.13 -12.82
C LEU A 175 10.45 -5.58 -11.77
N TYR A 176 9.68 -4.56 -12.16
CA TYR A 176 8.59 -3.98 -11.39
C TYR A 176 7.27 -4.27 -12.10
N PRO A 177 6.47 -5.28 -11.67
CA PRO A 177 5.34 -5.77 -12.44
C PRO A 177 4.11 -4.85 -12.49
N THR A 178 4.05 -3.83 -11.63
CA THR A 178 2.85 -3.01 -11.44
C THR A 178 3.12 -1.53 -11.71
N ILE A 179 2.07 -0.78 -12.04
CA ILE A 179 2.15 0.67 -12.26
C ILE A 179 2.66 1.37 -11.00
N GLU A 180 2.14 0.96 -9.85
CA GLU A 180 2.48 1.51 -8.55
C GLU A 180 3.97 1.33 -8.26
N GLU A 181 4.50 0.11 -8.45
CA GLU A 181 5.93 -0.15 -8.25
C GLU A 181 6.81 0.66 -9.20
N LYS A 182 6.44 0.76 -10.48
CA LYS A 182 7.19 1.55 -11.46
C LYS A 182 7.20 3.03 -11.10
N ALA A 183 6.06 3.60 -10.71
CA ALA A 183 5.94 5.00 -10.30
C ALA A 183 6.81 5.28 -9.08
N VAL A 184 6.70 4.47 -8.03
CA VAL A 184 7.45 4.66 -6.77
C VAL A 184 8.95 4.52 -6.99
N HIS A 185 9.39 3.56 -7.79
CA HIS A 185 10.81 3.40 -8.10
C HIS A 185 11.35 4.55 -8.96
N LEU A 186 10.54 5.09 -9.87
CA LEU A 186 10.91 6.27 -10.65
C LEU A 186 11.13 7.49 -9.75
N LEU A 187 10.21 7.73 -8.80
CA LEU A 187 10.37 8.76 -7.77
C LEU A 187 11.66 8.54 -6.97
N TYR A 188 11.82 7.33 -6.41
CA TYR A 188 12.95 6.99 -5.54
C TYR A 188 14.29 7.20 -6.25
N PHE A 189 14.44 6.65 -7.47
CA PHE A 189 15.71 6.72 -8.19
C PHE A 189 16.05 8.13 -8.68
N ILE A 190 15.08 8.92 -9.16
CA ILE A 190 15.37 10.30 -9.57
C ILE A 190 15.79 11.13 -8.34
N VAL A 191 15.14 10.93 -7.19
CA VAL A 191 15.49 11.67 -5.98
C VAL A 191 16.86 11.24 -5.43
N LYS A 192 17.15 9.94 -5.34
CA LYS A 192 18.39 9.41 -4.73
C LYS A 192 19.60 9.41 -5.66
N ASN A 193 19.43 9.16 -6.94
CA ASN A 193 20.56 9.08 -7.87
C ASN A 193 21.01 10.46 -8.35
N HIS A 194 20.24 11.50 -8.06
CA HIS A 194 20.52 12.88 -8.43
C HIS A 194 20.97 13.05 -9.90
N PRO A 195 20.17 12.60 -10.88
CA PRO A 195 20.55 12.65 -12.30
C PRO A 195 20.78 14.08 -12.80
N PHE A 196 20.18 15.09 -12.15
CA PHE A 196 20.27 16.49 -12.53
C PHE A 196 21.20 17.30 -11.62
N ILE A 197 21.74 18.40 -12.15
CA ILE A 197 22.53 19.39 -11.40
C ILE A 197 21.66 19.95 -10.27
N ASP A 198 20.49 20.49 -10.61
CA ASP A 198 19.45 20.94 -9.68
C ASP A 198 18.07 20.36 -10.07
N GLY A 199 17.15 20.35 -9.11
CA GLY A 199 15.75 20.02 -9.34
C GLY A 199 15.37 18.57 -9.11
N ASN A 200 16.29 17.70 -8.65
CA ASN A 200 16.06 16.26 -8.49
C ASN A 200 14.78 15.90 -7.72
N LYS A 201 14.51 16.58 -6.60
CA LYS A 201 13.27 16.40 -5.82
C LYS A 201 12.01 16.75 -6.64
N ARG A 202 12.02 17.92 -7.29
CA ARG A 202 10.91 18.44 -8.11
C ARG A 202 10.68 17.58 -9.35
N SER A 203 11.75 17.22 -10.05
CA SER A 203 11.70 16.35 -11.23
C SER A 203 11.27 14.92 -10.88
N GLY A 204 11.67 14.39 -9.73
CA GLY A 204 11.23 13.09 -9.23
C GLY A 204 9.73 13.07 -8.92
N ALA A 205 9.25 14.08 -8.17
CA ALA A 205 7.83 14.25 -7.87
C ALA A 205 6.99 14.43 -9.14
N PHE A 206 7.49 15.21 -10.11
CA PHE A 206 6.86 15.37 -11.42
C PHE A 206 6.80 14.05 -12.18
N ALA A 207 7.92 13.32 -12.28
CA ALA A 207 7.99 12.05 -13.01
C ALA A 207 7.02 11.00 -12.43
N PHE A 208 6.89 10.97 -11.10
CA PHE A 208 5.91 10.14 -10.41
C PHE A 208 4.47 10.43 -10.85
N VAL A 209 4.04 11.69 -10.77
CA VAL A 209 2.68 12.11 -11.16
C VAL A 209 2.45 11.89 -12.65
N TRP A 210 3.40 12.30 -13.48
CA TRP A 210 3.37 12.14 -14.93
C TRP A 210 3.21 10.68 -15.34
N PHE A 211 3.95 9.77 -14.69
CA PHE A 211 3.86 8.34 -14.96
C PHE A 211 2.49 7.77 -14.61
N LEU A 212 1.94 8.12 -13.43
CA LEU A 212 0.61 7.68 -13.02
C LEU A 212 -0.48 8.20 -13.97
N GLN A 213 -0.35 9.44 -14.45
CA GLN A 213 -1.24 10.01 -15.46
C GLN A 213 -1.15 9.24 -16.78
N LYS A 214 0.06 8.99 -17.28
CA LYS A 214 0.29 8.20 -18.51
C LYS A 214 -0.26 6.78 -18.40
N ALA A 215 -0.17 6.18 -17.23
CA ALA A 215 -0.73 4.86 -16.95
C ALA A 215 -2.27 4.85 -16.88
N ASN A 216 -2.90 6.03 -16.84
CA ASN A 216 -4.32 6.24 -16.55
C ASN A 216 -4.72 5.67 -15.19
N PHE A 217 -3.87 5.88 -14.18
CA PHE A 217 -4.09 5.48 -12.80
C PHE A 217 -4.77 6.61 -12.03
N ASP A 218 -5.86 6.33 -11.32
CA ASP A 218 -6.54 7.34 -10.50
C ASP A 218 -5.84 7.52 -9.14
N PHE A 219 -4.94 8.51 -9.07
CA PHE A 219 -4.20 8.86 -7.85
C PHE A 219 -4.75 10.10 -7.14
N ARG A 220 -5.69 10.85 -7.73
CA ARG A 220 -6.07 12.19 -7.25
C ARG A 220 -6.71 12.19 -5.87
N LYS A 221 -7.44 11.11 -5.53
CA LYS A 221 -8.02 10.92 -4.20
C LYS A 221 -7.02 10.37 -3.17
N LYS A 222 -5.85 9.91 -3.62
CA LYS A 222 -4.86 9.20 -2.80
C LYS A 222 -3.64 10.04 -2.48
N ILE A 223 -3.25 10.94 -3.40
CA ILE A 223 -2.01 11.71 -3.30
C ILE A 223 -2.34 13.19 -3.42
N THR A 224 -2.32 13.86 -2.27
CA THR A 224 -2.40 15.33 -2.19
C THR A 224 -1.02 15.95 -2.45
N PRO A 225 -0.95 17.25 -2.80
CA PRO A 225 0.33 17.95 -2.95
C PRO A 225 1.20 17.88 -1.68
N GLU A 226 0.60 17.97 -0.50
CA GLU A 226 1.27 17.92 0.80
C GLU A 226 1.84 16.52 1.05
N ALA A 227 1.06 15.48 0.78
CA ALA A 227 1.52 14.09 0.89
C ALA A 227 2.68 13.81 -0.06
N LEU A 228 2.57 14.21 -1.33
CA LEU A 228 3.65 14.04 -2.30
C LEU A 228 4.92 14.79 -1.87
N THR A 229 4.78 16.00 -1.34
CA THR A 229 5.89 16.81 -0.82
C THR A 229 6.58 16.08 0.33
N ALA A 230 5.81 15.63 1.33
CA ALA A 230 6.33 14.92 2.49
C ALA A 230 7.05 13.63 2.09
N LEU A 231 6.48 12.83 1.19
CA LEU A 231 7.10 11.59 0.71
C LEU A 231 8.37 11.84 -0.09
N THR A 232 8.38 12.90 -0.92
CA THR A 232 9.57 13.27 -1.70
C THR A 232 10.71 13.70 -0.77
N LEU A 233 10.40 14.44 0.30
CA LEU A 233 11.38 14.82 1.32
C LEU A 233 11.84 13.61 2.15
N LEU A 234 10.91 12.74 2.56
CA LEU A 234 11.23 11.49 3.26
C LEU A 234 12.20 10.63 2.43
N ILE A 235 11.92 10.47 1.14
CA ILE A 235 12.83 9.79 0.22
C ILE A 235 14.15 10.54 0.13
N ALA A 236 14.18 11.86 0.01
CA ALA A 236 15.43 12.60 -0.10
C ALA A 236 16.34 12.36 1.13
N GLU A 237 15.77 12.45 2.33
CA GLU A 237 16.51 12.38 3.59
C GLU A 237 16.76 10.95 4.11
N SER A 238 16.09 9.92 3.56
CA SER A 238 16.22 8.55 4.07
C SER A 238 17.63 7.96 3.94
N ASN A 239 17.98 6.99 4.80
CA ASN A 239 19.18 6.20 4.58
C ASN A 239 18.95 5.22 3.41
N PRO A 240 19.95 4.96 2.53
CA PRO A 240 19.85 3.91 1.52
C PRO A 240 19.49 2.52 2.07
N LYS A 241 19.82 2.22 3.33
CA LYS A 241 19.43 0.98 4.02
C LYS A 241 17.90 0.86 4.21
N ASP A 242 17.20 1.98 4.35
CA ASP A 242 15.75 2.03 4.57
C ASP A 242 14.95 2.03 3.26
N ARG A 243 15.61 1.77 2.12
CA ARG A 243 15.03 1.84 0.78
C ARG A 243 13.69 1.10 0.69
N GLU A 244 13.66 -0.16 1.10
CA GLU A 244 12.46 -0.99 0.98
C GLU A 244 11.31 -0.44 1.82
N ARG A 245 11.63 0.04 3.03
CA ARG A 245 10.65 0.63 3.95
C ARG A 245 10.03 1.90 3.38
N VAL A 246 10.85 2.80 2.84
CA VAL A 246 10.37 4.05 2.24
C VAL A 246 9.55 3.77 0.98
N ILE A 247 9.99 2.84 0.12
CA ILE A 247 9.24 2.42 -1.07
C ILE A 247 7.89 1.82 -0.66
N GLY A 248 7.88 0.96 0.35
CA GLY A 248 6.66 0.35 0.89
C GLY A 248 5.65 1.37 1.40
N LEU A 249 6.10 2.45 2.04
CA LEU A 249 5.24 3.55 2.48
C LEU A 249 4.55 4.26 1.30
N VAL A 250 5.29 4.57 0.23
CA VAL A 250 4.67 5.20 -0.95
C VAL A 250 3.70 4.24 -1.65
N LEU A 251 4.05 2.94 -1.71
CA LEU A 251 3.17 1.90 -2.26
C LEU A 251 1.87 1.77 -1.46
N LEU A 252 1.94 1.88 -0.13
CA LEU A 252 0.77 1.82 0.74
C LEU A 252 -0.27 2.89 0.38
N LEU A 253 0.17 4.11 0.08
CA LEU A 253 -0.72 5.20 -0.33
C LEU A 253 -1.38 4.96 -1.69
N LEU A 254 -0.72 4.22 -2.58
CA LEU A 254 -1.28 3.88 -3.89
C LEU A 254 -2.20 2.65 -3.84
N LYS A 255 -2.14 1.85 -2.77
CA LYS A 255 -2.95 0.64 -2.59
C LYS A 255 -4.44 0.99 -2.52
N LYS A 256 -5.29 0.12 -3.07
CA LYS A 256 -6.75 0.24 -2.98
C LYS A 256 -7.23 -0.19 -1.61
#